data_AF-A0A7K8HSU8-F1
#
_entry.id   AF-A0A7K8HSU8-F1
#
_cell.length_a   1.000
_cell.length_b   1.000
_cell.length_c   1.000
_cell.angle_alpha   90.00
_cell.angle_beta   90.00
_cell.angle_gamma   90.00
#
_symmetry.space_group_name_H-M   'P 1'
#
loop_
_entity.id
_entity.type
_entity.pdbx_description
1 polymer ?
#
loop_
_entity_poly.entity_id
_entity_poly.type
_entity_poly.pdbx_seq_one_letter_code
_entity_poly.pdbx_strand_id
1 'polypeptide(L)' 'GDSNCSRCLNQVRRPTAEEFQRFLPWFLQDRPTLQCAKGGLGAYDTSVSMDANGTILGE' A
#
# COMPACT_ATOMS: atom_id res chain seq x y z
N GLY A 1 -11.43 -12.61 8.14
CA GLY A 1 -10.03 -12.30 7.82
C GLY A 1 -9.34 -13.62 7.60
N ASP A 2 -8.66 -13.79 6.47
CA ASP A 2 -8.00 -15.04 6.10
C ASP A 2 -7.02 -15.51 7.19
N SER A 3 -7.13 -16.77 7.60
CA SER A 3 -6.29 -17.39 8.64
C SER A 3 -4.80 -17.42 8.29
N ASN A 4 -4.45 -17.14 7.03
CA ASN A 4 -3.09 -17.12 6.50
C ASN A 4 -2.52 -15.69 6.33
N CYS A 5 -3.24 -14.66 6.75
CA CYS A 5 -2.77 -13.28 6.62
C CYS A 5 -1.88 -12.88 7.80
N SER A 6 -0.61 -12.56 7.53
CA SER A 6 0.35 -12.02 8.49
C SER A 6 0.42 -10.49 8.42
N ARG A 7 0.84 -9.83 9.52
CA ARG A 7 1.04 -8.38 9.55
C ARG A 7 2.11 -7.96 8.54
N CYS A 8 1.89 -6.84 7.82
CA CYS A 8 2.87 -6.32 6.86
C CYS A 8 4.17 -5.85 7.54
N LEU A 9 4.07 -5.20 8.70
CA LEU A 9 5.20 -4.73 9.49
C LEU A 9 5.24 -5.37 10.86
N ASN A 10 6.44 -5.73 11.32
CA ASN A 10 6.67 -6.30 12.65
C ASN A 10 6.55 -5.25 13.78
N GLN A 11 6.69 -3.97 13.45
CA GLN A 11 6.61 -2.85 14.38
C GLN A 11 5.90 -1.66 13.74
N VAL A 12 5.24 -0.83 14.56
CA VAL A 12 4.60 0.41 14.10
C VAL A 12 5.68 1.49 13.94
N ARG A 13 6.17 1.61 12.71
CA ARG A 13 7.15 2.62 12.29
C ARG A 13 6.90 3.02 10.83
N ARG A 14 7.59 4.04 10.35
CA ARG A 14 7.67 4.26 8.90
C ARG A 14 8.40 3.07 8.25
N PRO A 15 7.92 2.53 7.11
CA PRO A 15 8.60 1.45 6.40
C PRO A 15 10.01 1.87 5.93
N THR A 16 10.90 0.91 5.68
CA THR A 16 12.11 1.15 4.89
C THR A 16 11.74 1.41 3.43
N ALA A 17 12.70 1.81 2.59
CA ALA A 17 12.44 2.02 1.17
C ALA A 17 11.91 0.75 0.50
N GLU A 18 12.50 -0.41 0.82
CA GLU A 18 12.15 -1.70 0.24
C GLU A 18 10.76 -2.16 0.70
N GLU A 19 10.44 -2.00 2.00
CA GLU A 19 9.12 -2.30 2.53
C GLU A 19 8.05 -1.37 1.93
N PHE A 20 8.37 -0.08 1.77
CA PHE A 20 7.47 0.90 1.20
C PHE A 20 7.11 0.55 -0.25
N GLN A 21 8.12 0.32 -1.10
CA GLN A 21 7.92 -0.09 -2.50
C GLN A 21 7.12 -1.39 -2.59
N ARG A 22 7.36 -2.36 -1.69
CA ARG A 22 6.62 -3.62 -1.64
C ARG A 22 5.14 -3.45 -1.28
N PHE A 23 4.82 -2.60 -0.28
CA PHE A 23 3.46 -2.51 0.26
C PHE A 23 2.60 -1.41 -0.37
N LEU A 24 3.22 -0.40 -1.01
CA LEU A 24 2.49 0.71 -1.62
C LEU A 24 1.48 0.28 -2.69
N PRO A 25 1.79 -0.64 -3.64
CA PRO A 25 0.81 -1.08 -4.63
C PRO A 25 -0.43 -1.71 -4.00
N TRP A 26 -0.28 -2.43 -2.88
CA TRP A 26 -1.41 -3.01 -2.16
C TRP A 26 -2.27 -1.93 -1.53
N PHE A 27 -1.65 -0.90 -0.92
CA PHE A 27 -2.38 0.22 -0.36
C PHE A 27 -3.20 0.99 -1.42
N LEU A 28 -2.62 1.26 -2.59
CA LEU A 28 -3.32 1.99 -3.67
C LEU A 28 -4.51 1.22 -4.24
N GLN A 29 -4.50 -0.12 -4.15
CA GLN A 29 -5.61 -0.97 -4.58
C GLN A 29 -6.55 -1.34 -3.44
N ASP A 30 -6.19 -1.06 -2.19
CA ASP A 30 -7.01 -1.39 -1.04
C ASP A 30 -8.22 -0.46 -0.95
N ARG A 31 -9.39 -1.08 -0.85
CA ARG A 31 -10.69 -0.41 -0.91
C ARG A 31 -11.12 -0.08 0.53
N PRO A 32 -11.41 1.18 0.87
CA PRO A 32 -11.84 1.54 2.22
C PRO A 32 -13.05 0.71 2.68
N THR A 33 -13.00 0.21 3.91
CA THR A 33 -14.06 -0.58 4.55
C THR A 33 -14.36 -0.06 5.96
N LEU A 34 -15.43 -0.56 6.60
CA LEU A 34 -15.74 -0.23 7.99
C LEU A 34 -14.65 -0.73 8.97
N GLN A 35 -13.97 -1.82 8.63
CA GLN A 35 -12.89 -2.40 9.43
C GLN A 35 -11.54 -1.72 9.18
N CYS A 36 -11.33 -1.16 7.98
CA CYS A 36 -10.15 -0.39 7.62
C CYS A 36 -10.57 0.86 6.83
N ALA A 37 -10.74 1.98 7.53
CA ALA A 37 -11.24 3.22 6.94
C ALA A 37 -10.24 3.88 5.96
N LYS A 38 -8.97 3.46 5.96
CA LYS A 38 -7.90 4.06 5.16
C LYS A 38 -7.42 3.06 4.10
N GLY A 39 -7.88 3.23 2.88
CA GLY A 39 -7.38 2.56 1.68
C GLY A 39 -7.04 3.60 0.62
N GLY A 40 -6.09 3.29 -0.27
CA GLY A 40 -5.65 4.22 -1.30
C GLY A 40 -6.61 4.30 -2.49
N LEU A 41 -7.44 3.28 -2.70
CA LEU A 41 -8.33 3.20 -3.85
C LEU A 41 -9.44 4.25 -3.76
N GLY A 42 -9.54 5.08 -4.80
CA GLY A 42 -10.52 6.16 -4.95
C GLY A 42 -10.06 7.51 -4.41
N ALA A 43 -8.89 7.59 -3.77
CA ALA A 43 -8.32 8.84 -3.28
C ALA A 43 -6.92 9.11 -3.83
N TYR A 44 -6.06 8.08 -3.88
CA TYR A 44 -4.64 8.22 -4.21
C TYR A 44 -4.19 7.31 -5.36
N ASP A 45 -5.03 6.38 -5.83
CA ASP A 45 -4.70 5.37 -6.83
C ASP A 45 -4.30 5.95 -8.19
N THR A 46 -4.84 7.12 -8.55
CA THR A 46 -4.44 7.85 -9.77
C THR A 46 -3.46 8.98 -9.51
N SER A 47 -3.07 9.22 -8.25
CA SER A 47 -2.16 10.31 -7.87
C SER A 47 -0.71 9.87 -7.81
N VAL A 48 -0.44 8.57 -7.86
CA VAL A 48 0.90 7.99 -7.81
C VAL A 48 1.10 7.10 -9.03
N SER A 49 2.01 7.50 -9.92
CA SER A 49 2.40 6.72 -11.08
C SER A 49 3.55 5.78 -10.74
N MET A 50 3.44 4.51 -11.13
CA MET A 50 4.49 3.51 -10.95
C MET A 50 4.78 2.77 -12.25
N ASP A 51 6.04 2.39 -12.46
CA ASP A 51 6.41 1.48 -13.54
C ASP A 51 6.02 0.01 -13.22
N ALA A 52 6.28 -0.89 -14.17
CA ALA A 52 6.00 -2.31 -14.01
C ALA A 52 6.81 -3.00 -12.89
N ASN A 53 7.87 -2.35 -12.39
CA ASN A 53 8.70 -2.84 -11.29
C ASN A 53 8.29 -2.22 -9.94
N GLY A 54 7.24 -1.39 -9.90
CA GLY A 54 6.77 -0.73 -8.68
C GLY A 54 7.61 0.49 -8.28
N THR A 55 8.45 1.01 -9.18
CA THR A 55 9.20 2.25 -8.95
C THR A 55 8.27 3.43 -9.18
N ILE A 56 8.23 4.36 -8.22
CA ILE A 56 7.46 5.61 -8.37
C ILE A 56 8.12 6.47 -9.44
N LEU A 57 7.33 6.86 -10.43
CA LEU A 57 7.72 7.79 -11.47
C LEU A 57 7.48 9.21 -10.94
N GLY A 58 8.55 10.01 -10.89
CA GLY A 58 8.42 11.44 -10.62
C GLY A 58 7.96 12.18 -11.87
N GLU A 59 7.09 13.17 -11.68
CA GLU A 59 6.76 14.17 -12.71
C GLU A 59 7.68 15.39 -12.61
#